data_AF-A0A653CPE4-F1
#
_entry.id   AF-A0A653CPE4-F1
#
_cell.length_a   1.000
_cell.length_b   1.000
_cell.length_c   1.000
_cell.angle_alpha   90.00
_cell.angle_beta   90.00
_cell.angle_gamma   90.00
#
_symmetry.space_group_name_H-M   'P 1'
#
loop_
_entity.id
_entity.type
_entity.pdbx_description
1 polymer ?
#
loop_
_entity_poly.entity_id
_entity_poly.type
_entity_poly.pdbx_seq_one_letter_code
_entity_poly.pdbx_strand_id
1 'polypeptide(L)'
;MGFFLMLRDGTLSSLQEGVFRTNCIDCLDRTNVVQSMLAHRNLEIVLKKLNILQQNQHLEEQISFEVLFKNVWADNADVISIQYSGTGALKTDFTRTGKRSRVGLLKDGLNSLQRYYKNNLMDGFRQDAIDLFLGSGKLVSLLTIEKGWRYVTFPSVLLMAIAMFVASVIFPQEYSTESLLYLLFWGSMVIAISLNIFRHGVEFVDKPRLTQG
;
A
#
# COMPACT_ATOMS: atom_id res chain seq x y z
N MET A 1 -27.74 -9.22 14.19
CA MET A 1 -26.25 -9.02 14.20
C MET A 1 -25.77 -9.15 15.63
N GLY A 2 -24.81 -10.03 15.88
CA GLY A 2 -24.35 -10.37 17.22
C GLY A 2 -23.01 -11.09 17.12
N PHE A 3 -22.58 -11.69 18.22
CA PHE A 3 -21.35 -12.47 18.29
C PHE A 3 -21.68 -13.91 18.66
N PHE A 4 -20.79 -14.82 18.28
CA PHE A 4 -20.82 -16.18 18.75
C PHE A 4 -20.30 -16.25 20.19
N LEU A 5 -21.07 -16.83 21.10
CA LEU A 5 -20.65 -17.09 22.47
C LEU A 5 -21.10 -18.48 22.91
N MET A 6 -20.12 -19.31 23.21
CA MET A 6 -20.30 -20.64 23.81
C MET A 6 -19.62 -20.66 25.17
N LEU A 7 -20.36 -21.10 26.19
CA LEU A 7 -19.85 -21.27 27.54
C LEU A 7 -19.02 -22.55 27.64
N ARG A 8 -18.21 -22.68 28.70
CA ARG A 8 -17.32 -23.83 28.89
C ARG A 8 -18.04 -25.17 29.03
N ASP A 9 -19.30 -25.15 29.45
CA ASP A 9 -20.19 -26.31 29.56
C ASP A 9 -20.79 -26.74 28.20
N GLY A 10 -20.45 -26.04 27.10
CA GLY A 10 -20.99 -26.28 25.77
C GLY A 10 -22.33 -25.57 25.51
N THR A 11 -22.86 -24.84 26.48
CA THR A 11 -24.12 -24.11 26.31
C THR A 11 -23.92 -22.93 25.35
N LEU A 12 -24.73 -22.89 24.29
CA LEU A 12 -24.76 -21.79 23.32
C LEU A 12 -25.53 -20.61 23.91
N SER A 13 -24.84 -19.51 24.21
CA SER A 13 -25.44 -18.29 24.78
C SER A 13 -25.84 -17.26 23.72
N SER A 14 -25.15 -17.26 22.58
CA SER A 14 -25.40 -16.32 21.48
C SER A 14 -24.89 -16.86 20.16
N LEU A 15 -25.65 -16.66 19.09
CA LEU A 15 -25.26 -16.99 17.73
C LEU A 15 -25.07 -15.70 16.92
N GLN A 16 -24.05 -15.68 16.06
CA GLN A 16 -23.86 -14.59 15.11
C GLN A 16 -24.78 -14.76 13.90
N GLU A 17 -25.77 -13.89 13.78
CA GLU A 17 -26.79 -13.95 12.71
C GLU A 17 -26.42 -13.15 11.46
N GLY A 18 -25.28 -12.45 11.45
CA GLY A 18 -24.90 -11.60 10.32
C GLY A 18 -23.46 -11.12 10.37
N VAL A 19 -22.98 -10.64 9.22
CA VAL A 19 -21.61 -10.19 9.02
C VAL A 19 -21.58 -8.80 8.38
N PHE A 20 -20.59 -8.00 8.77
CA PHE A 20 -20.28 -6.76 8.07
C PHE A 20 -19.25 -7.05 6.98
N ARG A 21 -19.59 -6.75 5.74
CA ARG A 21 -18.65 -6.79 4.63
C ARG A 21 -18.21 -5.37 4.30
N THR A 22 -16.93 -5.08 4.51
CA THR A 22 -16.31 -3.82 4.12
C THR A 22 -15.46 -4.06 2.87
N ASN A 23 -15.72 -3.30 1.80
CA ASN A 23 -14.91 -3.32 0.59
C ASN A 23 -14.23 -1.95 0.45
N CYS A 24 -13.00 -1.92 -0.06
CA CYS A 24 -12.35 -0.69 -0.49
C CYS A 24 -11.68 -0.92 -1.84
N ILE A 25 -11.93 -0.02 -2.78
CA ILE A 25 -11.31 -0.04 -4.11
C ILE A 25 -9.83 0.39 -4.06
N ASP A 26 -9.49 1.27 -3.10
CA ASP A 26 -8.12 1.71 -2.88
C ASP A 26 -7.74 1.56 -1.40
N CYS A 27 -6.76 0.69 -1.17
CA CYS A 27 -6.06 0.36 0.06
C CYS A 27 -6.88 -0.27 1.19
N LEU A 28 -6.35 -1.40 1.69
CA LEU A 28 -6.81 -2.13 2.86
C LEU A 28 -6.90 -1.26 4.14
N ASP A 29 -6.15 -0.14 4.16
CA ASP A 29 -5.98 0.70 5.33
C ASP A 29 -7.32 1.30 5.82
N ARG A 30 -8.22 1.68 4.90
CA ARG A 30 -9.56 2.22 5.27
C ARG A 30 -10.49 1.14 5.82
N THR A 31 -10.48 -0.05 5.24
CA THR A 31 -11.29 -1.18 5.71
C THR A 31 -10.85 -1.67 7.07
N ASN A 32 -9.53 -1.71 7.34
CA ASN A 32 -9.00 -2.17 8.63
C ASN A 32 -9.44 -1.26 9.77
N VAL A 33 -9.44 0.06 9.57
CA VAL A 33 -9.91 1.02 10.58
C VAL A 33 -11.39 0.83 10.91
N VAL A 34 -12.25 0.66 9.90
CA VAL A 34 -13.68 0.40 10.13
C VAL A 34 -13.89 -0.94 10.84
N GLN A 35 -13.18 -1.98 10.41
CA GLN A 35 -13.24 -3.30 11.03
C GLN A 35 -12.76 -3.27 12.48
N SER A 36 -11.68 -2.54 12.80
CA SER A 36 -11.19 -2.42 14.18
C SER A 36 -12.19 -1.70 15.08
N MET A 37 -12.87 -0.66 14.58
CA MET A 37 -13.94 0.01 15.34
C MET A 37 -15.14 -0.90 15.60
N LEU A 38 -15.58 -1.66 14.58
CA LEU A 38 -16.67 -2.63 14.75
C LEU A 38 -16.29 -3.73 15.73
N ALA A 39 -15.05 -4.24 15.67
CA ALA A 39 -14.55 -5.25 16.58
C ALA A 39 -14.45 -4.72 18.01
N HIS A 40 -13.94 -3.50 18.18
CA HIS A 40 -13.85 -2.84 19.48
C HIS A 40 -15.23 -2.68 20.14
N ARG A 41 -16.20 -2.16 19.40
CA ARG A 41 -17.57 -2.01 19.88
C ARG A 41 -18.21 -3.34 20.26
N ASN A 42 -18.03 -4.37 19.45
CA ASN A 42 -18.53 -5.71 19.75
C ASN A 42 -17.84 -6.30 20.99
N LEU A 43 -16.54 -6.09 21.14
CA LEU A 43 -15.79 -6.60 22.28
C LEU A 43 -16.25 -5.97 23.60
N GLU A 44 -16.55 -4.68 23.62
CA GLU A 44 -17.14 -4.03 24.80
C GLU A 44 -18.47 -4.70 25.20
N ILE A 45 -19.33 -4.99 24.23
CA ILE A 45 -20.63 -5.67 24.48
C ILE A 45 -20.40 -7.07 25.04
N VAL A 46 -19.45 -7.83 24.49
CA VAL A 46 -19.08 -9.18 24.97
C VAL A 46 -18.58 -9.12 26.42
N LEU A 47 -17.67 -8.19 26.73
CA LEU A 47 -17.07 -8.07 28.06
C LEU A 47 -18.10 -7.64 29.12
N LYS A 48 -19.04 -6.76 28.75
CA LYS A 48 -20.19 -6.40 29.60
C LYS A 48 -21.11 -7.59 29.84
N LYS A 49 -21.43 -8.36 28.80
CA LYS A 49 -22.27 -9.57 28.93
C LYS A 49 -21.63 -10.64 29.82
N LEU A 50 -20.30 -10.75 29.82
CA LEU A 50 -19.54 -11.66 30.67
C LEU A 50 -19.29 -11.13 32.09
N ASN A 51 -19.82 -9.95 32.44
CA ASN A 51 -19.57 -9.27 33.71
C ASN A 51 -18.07 -9.02 34.01
N ILE A 52 -17.22 -8.96 32.97
CA ILE A 52 -15.81 -8.60 33.10
C ILE A 52 -15.67 -7.07 33.17
N LEU A 53 -16.47 -6.37 32.36
CA LEU A 53 -16.57 -4.91 32.35
C LEU A 53 -17.91 -4.48 32.95
N GLN A 54 -17.92 -3.50 33.85
CA GLN A 54 -19.17 -3.00 34.41
C GLN A 54 -19.97 -2.20 33.36
N GLN A 55 -21.28 -2.09 33.54
CA GLN A 55 -22.17 -1.42 32.58
C GLN A 55 -21.78 0.04 32.32
N ASN A 56 -21.27 0.72 33.36
CA ASN A 56 -20.85 2.12 33.34
C ASN A 56 -19.39 2.31 32.89
N GLN A 57 -18.62 1.22 32.75
CA GLN A 57 -17.23 1.30 32.30
C GLN A 57 -17.16 1.18 30.79
N HIS A 58 -16.17 1.84 30.21
CA HIS A 58 -15.86 1.75 28.78
C HIS A 58 -14.53 1.05 28.56
N LEU A 59 -14.41 0.35 27.44
CA LEU A 59 -13.17 -0.34 27.09
C LEU A 59 -12.02 0.67 26.89
N GLU A 60 -12.34 1.85 26.37
CA GLU A 60 -11.43 2.97 26.14
C GLU A 60 -10.75 3.49 27.42
N GLU A 61 -11.38 3.29 28.58
CA GLU A 61 -10.84 3.68 29.90
C GLU A 61 -9.75 2.70 30.36
N GLN A 62 -9.71 1.49 29.80
CA GLN A 62 -8.72 0.46 30.11
C GLN A 62 -7.46 0.64 29.25
N ILE A 63 -6.62 1.60 29.62
CA ILE A 63 -5.47 2.07 28.82
C ILE A 63 -4.55 0.92 28.37
N SER A 64 -4.21 -0.01 29.25
CA SER A 64 -3.31 -1.14 28.92
C SER A 64 -3.92 -2.06 27.86
N PHE A 65 -5.22 -2.33 27.97
CA PHE A 65 -5.97 -3.13 27.01
C PHE A 65 -6.10 -2.40 25.67
N GLU A 66 -6.41 -1.11 25.69
CA GLU A 66 -6.52 -0.27 24.49
C GLU A 66 -5.24 -0.27 23.65
N VAL A 67 -4.09 -0.13 24.30
CA VAL A 67 -2.79 -0.17 23.61
C VAL A 67 -2.56 -1.54 22.99
N LEU A 68 -2.86 -2.63 23.71
CA LEU A 68 -2.73 -3.99 23.19
C LEU A 68 -3.65 -4.21 21.98
N PHE A 69 -4.92 -3.83 22.08
CA PHE A 69 -5.91 -3.97 21.01
C PHE A 69 -5.48 -3.22 19.75
N LYS A 70 -5.04 -1.96 19.89
CA LYS A 70 -4.56 -1.14 18.78
C LYS A 70 -3.32 -1.73 18.12
N ASN A 71 -2.39 -2.30 18.89
CA ASN A 71 -1.22 -2.98 18.35
C ASN A 71 -1.58 -4.22 17.55
N VAL A 72 -2.47 -5.08 18.07
CA VAL A 72 -2.95 -6.28 17.35
C VAL A 72 -3.60 -5.90 16.01
N TRP A 73 -4.44 -4.86 16.00
CA TRP A 73 -5.07 -4.39 14.75
C TRP A 73 -4.11 -3.70 13.79
N ALA A 74 -3.05 -3.06 14.28
CA ALA A 74 -2.00 -2.50 13.43
C ALA A 74 -1.17 -3.62 12.79
N ASP A 75 -0.82 -4.66 13.54
CA ASP A 75 -0.04 -5.80 13.04
C ASP A 75 -0.86 -6.63 12.05
N ASN A 76 -2.16 -6.83 12.31
CA ASN A 76 -3.09 -7.42 11.35
C ASN A 76 -3.13 -6.65 10.03
N ALA A 77 -3.19 -5.31 10.09
CA ALA A 77 -3.15 -4.46 8.90
C ALA A 77 -1.84 -4.66 8.12
N ASP A 78 -0.70 -4.66 8.82
CA ASP A 78 0.62 -4.85 8.21
C ASP A 78 0.73 -6.20 7.48
N VAL A 79 0.31 -7.29 8.11
CA VAL A 79 0.38 -8.64 7.52
C VAL A 79 -0.50 -8.75 6.27
N ILE A 80 -1.75 -8.30 6.33
CA ILE A 80 -2.64 -8.37 5.18
C ILE A 80 -2.16 -7.42 4.06
N SER A 81 -1.63 -6.24 4.42
CA SER A 81 -1.06 -5.32 3.44
C SER A 81 0.13 -5.92 2.69
N ILE A 82 0.99 -6.67 3.37
CA ILE A 82 2.12 -7.37 2.75
C ILE A 82 1.61 -8.41 1.74
N GLN A 83 0.57 -9.17 2.10
CA GLN A 83 -0.04 -10.14 1.19
C GLN A 83 -0.68 -9.45 -0.02
N TYR A 84 -1.39 -8.34 0.18
CA TYR A 84 -2.10 -7.67 -0.91
C TYR A 84 -1.17 -6.87 -1.82
N SER A 85 -0.34 -5.99 -1.24
CA SER A 85 0.46 -4.99 -1.97
C SER A 85 1.97 -5.22 -1.92
N GLY A 86 2.42 -6.26 -1.21
CA GLY A 86 3.84 -6.54 -1.02
C GLY A 86 4.54 -5.55 -0.08
N THR A 87 3.84 -4.62 0.56
CA THR A 87 4.42 -3.63 1.48
C THR A 87 3.63 -3.57 2.78
N GLY A 88 4.22 -3.01 3.85
CA GLY A 88 3.49 -2.77 5.10
C GLY A 88 2.28 -1.85 4.92
N ALA A 89 1.38 -1.85 5.90
CA ALA A 89 0.20 -1.00 5.88
C ALA A 89 0.59 0.49 5.94
N LEU A 90 -0.24 1.34 5.35
CA LEU A 90 -0.14 2.78 5.58
C LEU A 90 -0.94 3.12 6.83
N LYS A 91 -0.61 4.24 7.47
CA LYS A 91 -1.32 4.76 8.66
C LYS A 91 -1.29 3.84 9.88
N THR A 92 -0.30 2.96 9.96
CA THR A 92 -0.05 2.13 11.14
C THR A 92 0.15 2.96 12.41
N ASP A 93 0.73 4.15 12.30
CA ASP A 93 0.89 5.09 13.41
C ASP A 93 -0.45 5.64 13.93
N PHE A 94 -1.39 5.93 13.03
CA PHE A 94 -2.74 6.35 13.38
C PHE A 94 -3.51 5.21 14.06
N THR A 95 -3.39 3.97 13.58
CA THR A 95 -4.01 2.82 14.24
C THR A 95 -3.42 2.57 15.63
N ARG A 96 -2.09 2.69 15.80
CA ARG A 96 -1.41 2.46 17.09
C ARG A 96 -1.66 3.58 18.11
N THR A 97 -1.65 4.83 17.69
CA THR A 97 -1.62 5.97 18.63
C THR A 97 -2.84 6.90 18.54
N GLY A 98 -3.70 6.74 17.53
CA GLY A 98 -4.81 7.65 17.25
C GLY A 98 -4.36 9.03 16.73
N LYS A 99 -3.05 9.28 16.59
CA LYS A 99 -2.48 10.53 16.10
C LYS A 99 -1.52 10.26 14.96
N ARG A 100 -1.39 11.25 14.07
CA ARG A 100 -0.47 11.18 12.93
C ARG A 100 0.89 11.73 13.32
N SER A 101 1.95 10.95 13.14
CA SER A 101 3.33 11.35 13.45
C SER A 101 4.08 11.77 12.18
N ARG A 102 5.06 12.69 12.30
CA ARG A 102 5.93 13.08 11.17
C ARG A 102 6.76 11.91 10.64
N VAL A 103 7.25 11.04 11.53
CA VAL A 103 7.99 9.82 11.16
C VAL A 103 7.09 8.84 10.43
N GLY A 104 5.85 8.64 10.90
CA GLY A 104 4.85 7.80 10.23
C GLY A 104 4.47 8.33 8.85
N LEU A 105 4.37 9.65 8.66
CA LEU A 105 4.16 10.26 7.35
C LEU A 105 5.30 9.93 6.36
N LEU A 106 6.56 9.99 6.80
CA LEU A 106 7.70 9.63 5.95
C LEU A 106 7.71 8.15 5.59
N LYS A 107 7.48 7.27 6.58
CA LYS A 107 7.40 5.82 6.35
C LYS A 107 6.28 5.48 5.36
N ASP A 108 5.13 6.14 5.49
CA ASP A 108 4.02 5.97 4.56
C ASP A 108 4.36 6.47 3.15
N GLY A 109 5.13 7.55 3.04
CA GLY A 109 5.66 8.01 1.75
C GLY A 109 6.52 6.93 1.07
N LEU A 110 7.47 6.34 1.81
CA LEU A 110 8.31 5.25 1.30
C LEU A 110 7.50 4.01 0.91
N ASN A 111 6.56 3.59 1.76
CA ASN A 111 5.67 2.48 1.47
C ASN A 111 4.82 2.76 0.22
N SER A 112 4.34 4.00 0.03
CA SER A 112 3.56 4.40 -1.14
C SER A 112 4.39 4.37 -2.42
N LEU A 113 5.64 4.81 -2.38
CA LEU A 113 6.57 4.71 -3.51
C LEU A 113 6.85 3.24 -3.87
N GLN A 114 7.07 2.40 -2.86
CA GLN A 114 7.29 0.96 -3.07
C GLN A 114 6.03 0.28 -3.64
N ARG A 115 4.82 0.62 -3.16
CA ARG A 115 3.55 0.15 -3.75
C ARG A 115 3.42 0.60 -5.19
N TYR A 116 3.70 1.87 -5.49
CA TYR A 116 3.66 2.39 -6.85
C TYR A 116 4.60 1.61 -7.78
N TYR A 117 5.82 1.32 -7.34
CA TYR A 117 6.76 0.50 -8.11
C TYR A 117 6.24 -0.93 -8.33
N LYS A 118 5.82 -1.62 -7.26
CA LYS A 118 5.33 -3.01 -7.35
C LYS A 118 4.09 -3.12 -8.23
N ASN A 119 3.10 -2.26 -8.01
CA ASN A 119 1.83 -2.28 -8.74
C ASN A 119 1.98 -1.93 -10.22
N ASN A 120 2.95 -1.08 -10.59
CA ASN A 120 3.13 -0.71 -11.99
C ASN A 120 4.14 -1.58 -12.73
N LEU A 121 5.17 -2.12 -12.07
CA LEU A 121 6.31 -2.75 -12.76
C LEU A 121 6.46 -4.24 -12.48
N MET A 122 5.77 -4.79 -11.48
CA MET A 122 5.88 -6.21 -11.10
C MET A 122 4.53 -6.94 -11.07
N ASP A 123 3.42 -6.20 -11.20
CA ASP A 123 2.08 -6.75 -11.01
C ASP A 123 1.63 -7.63 -12.16
N GLY A 124 2.01 -7.30 -13.40
CA GLY A 124 1.72 -8.11 -14.59
C GLY A 124 2.21 -9.55 -14.43
N PHE A 125 3.50 -9.73 -14.11
CA PHE A 125 4.06 -11.06 -13.83
C PHE A 125 3.36 -11.77 -12.66
N ARG A 126 3.00 -11.03 -11.60
CA ARG A 126 2.31 -11.61 -10.43
C ARG A 126 0.92 -12.13 -10.81
N GLN A 127 0.15 -11.36 -11.58
CA GLN A 127 -1.16 -11.77 -12.05
C GLN A 127 -1.06 -12.95 -13.01
N ASP A 128 -0.08 -12.96 -13.92
CA ASP A 128 0.19 -14.10 -14.79
C ASP A 128 0.52 -15.37 -13.99
N ALA A 129 1.29 -15.28 -12.91
CA ALA A 129 1.57 -16.43 -12.05
C ALA A 129 0.29 -16.98 -11.36
N ILE A 130 -0.62 -16.10 -10.94
CA ILE A 130 -1.91 -16.48 -10.35
C ILE A 130 -2.80 -17.14 -11.40
N ASP A 131 -2.92 -16.52 -12.57
CA ASP A 131 -3.74 -17.00 -13.68
C ASP A 131 -3.28 -18.39 -14.14
N LEU A 132 -1.95 -18.61 -14.22
CA LEU A 132 -1.37 -19.91 -14.52
C LEU A 132 -1.69 -20.96 -13.44
N PHE A 133 -1.54 -20.60 -12.16
CA PHE A 133 -1.83 -21.49 -11.04
C PHE A 133 -3.31 -21.91 -10.99
N LEU A 134 -4.23 -21.00 -11.33
CA LEU A 134 -5.66 -21.26 -11.39
C LEU A 134 -6.11 -21.97 -12.67
N GLY A 135 -5.19 -22.21 -13.62
CA GLY A 135 -5.48 -22.84 -14.90
C GLY A 135 -6.22 -21.92 -15.88
N SER A 136 -6.28 -20.62 -15.62
CA SER A 136 -6.91 -19.62 -16.47
C SER A 136 -5.87 -18.94 -17.38
N GLY A 137 -5.49 -19.58 -18.48
CA GLY A 137 -4.60 -18.96 -19.46
C GLY A 137 -4.00 -19.93 -20.46
N LYS A 138 -3.61 -19.44 -21.65
CA LYS A 138 -2.85 -20.22 -22.63
C LYS A 138 -1.36 -19.99 -22.37
N LEU A 139 -0.56 -21.07 -22.28
CA LEU A 139 0.89 -21.08 -22.05
C LEU A 139 1.76 -20.40 -23.13
N VAL A 140 1.15 -19.63 -24.05
CA VAL A 140 1.72 -19.35 -25.37
C VAL A 140 2.83 -18.29 -25.37
N SER A 141 3.03 -17.50 -24.30
CA SER A 141 4.02 -16.40 -24.37
C SER A 141 4.54 -15.88 -23.01
N LEU A 142 4.84 -16.75 -22.03
CA LEU A 142 5.40 -16.28 -20.75
C LEU A 142 6.83 -15.71 -20.83
N LEU A 143 7.59 -16.08 -21.87
CA LEU A 143 9.03 -15.79 -21.95
C LEU A 143 9.38 -14.64 -22.91
N THR A 144 8.48 -14.28 -23.82
CA THR A 144 8.70 -13.18 -24.79
C THR A 144 8.24 -11.86 -24.19
N ILE A 145 9.21 -11.03 -23.80
CA ILE A 145 8.98 -9.67 -23.33
C ILE A 145 9.19 -8.72 -24.50
N GLU A 146 8.13 -8.45 -25.27
CA GLU A 146 8.16 -7.40 -26.28
C GLU A 146 7.99 -6.04 -25.62
N LYS A 147 9.11 -5.43 -25.21
CA LYS A 147 9.15 -4.04 -24.75
C LYS A 147 9.48 -3.15 -25.95
N GLY A 148 8.61 -2.18 -26.23
CA GLY A 148 8.86 -1.21 -27.30
C GLY A 148 10.11 -0.37 -27.03
N TRP A 149 10.67 0.24 -28.08
CA TRP A 149 11.81 1.18 -28.04
C TRP A 149 11.70 2.19 -26.87
N ARG A 150 10.48 2.67 -26.60
CA ARG A 150 10.21 3.80 -25.69
C ARG A 150 10.51 3.42 -24.24
N TYR A 151 10.30 2.14 -23.93
CA TYR A 151 10.58 1.55 -22.62
C TYR A 151 12.06 1.66 -22.25
N VAL A 152 12.96 1.54 -23.23
CA VAL A 152 14.41 1.59 -22.99
C VAL A 152 14.94 3.01 -23.17
N THR A 153 14.53 3.70 -24.23
CA THR A 153 15.12 5.00 -24.59
C THR A 153 14.78 6.08 -23.59
N PHE A 154 13.51 6.23 -23.18
CA PHE A 154 13.12 7.36 -22.34
C PHE A 154 13.73 7.30 -20.93
N PRO A 155 13.77 6.16 -20.21
CA PRO A 155 14.48 6.07 -18.94
C PRO A 155 16.00 6.26 -19.09
N SER A 156 16.60 5.77 -20.17
CA SER A 156 18.05 5.93 -20.41
C SER A 156 18.43 7.39 -20.64
N VAL A 157 17.65 8.12 -21.46
CA VAL A 157 17.88 9.56 -21.68
C VAL A 157 17.58 10.36 -20.42
N LEU A 158 16.56 9.99 -19.63
CA LEU A 158 16.29 10.63 -18.34
C LEU A 158 17.46 10.46 -17.37
N LEU A 159 18.02 9.25 -17.26
CA LEU A 159 19.17 8.96 -16.41
C LEU A 159 20.39 9.81 -16.81
N MET A 160 20.67 9.88 -18.12
CA MET A 160 21.73 10.72 -18.66
C MET A 160 21.50 12.19 -18.31
N ALA A 161 20.29 12.71 -18.52
CA ALA A 161 19.96 14.10 -18.25
C ALA A 161 20.08 14.45 -16.76
N ILE A 162 19.65 13.56 -15.86
CA ILE A 162 19.83 13.72 -14.40
C ILE A 162 21.31 13.71 -14.04
N ALA A 163 22.10 12.76 -14.56
CA ALA A 163 23.52 12.68 -14.27
C ALA A 163 24.26 13.97 -14.71
N MET A 164 23.94 14.48 -15.90
CA MET A 164 24.51 15.73 -16.42
C MET A 164 24.04 16.95 -15.63
N PHE A 165 22.77 17.01 -15.22
CA PHE A 165 22.25 18.07 -14.35
C PHE A 165 22.98 18.08 -13.00
N VAL A 166 23.12 16.93 -12.36
CA VAL A 166 23.82 16.79 -11.08
C VAL A 166 25.30 17.14 -11.21
N ALA A 167 25.98 16.68 -12.26
CA ALA A 167 27.37 17.04 -12.53
C ALA A 167 27.54 18.56 -12.70
N SER A 168 26.61 19.21 -13.39
CA SER A 168 26.60 20.67 -13.59
C SER A 168 26.39 21.44 -12.28
N VAL A 169 25.67 20.86 -11.31
CA VAL A 169 25.43 21.45 -9.98
C VAL A 169 26.62 21.23 -9.05
N ILE A 170 27.26 20.05 -9.10
CA ILE A 170 28.33 19.67 -8.16
C ILE A 170 29.70 20.21 -8.58
N PHE A 171 29.99 20.29 -9.89
CA PHE A 171 31.29 20.70 -10.42
C PHE A 171 31.20 21.99 -11.25
N PRO A 172 30.75 23.13 -10.69
CA PRO A 172 30.85 24.40 -11.40
C PRO A 172 32.33 24.81 -11.47
N GLN A 173 32.92 24.80 -12.67
CA GLN A 173 34.27 25.33 -12.86
C GLN A 173 34.31 26.84 -12.64
N GLU A 174 33.31 27.58 -13.12
CA GLU A 174 33.06 29.00 -12.84
C GLU A 174 31.55 29.30 -12.93
N TYR A 175 31.03 30.24 -12.12
CA TYR A 175 29.64 30.72 -12.22
C TYR A 175 29.49 31.70 -13.39
N SER A 176 29.66 31.19 -14.61
CA SER A 176 29.47 31.91 -15.86
C SER A 176 28.01 31.79 -16.35
N THR A 177 27.60 32.68 -17.25
CA THR A 177 26.32 32.59 -17.98
C THR A 177 26.20 31.26 -18.74
N GLU A 178 27.31 30.69 -19.19
CA GLU A 178 27.36 29.37 -19.84
C GLU A 178 26.94 28.24 -18.88
N SER A 179 27.48 28.23 -17.66
CA SER A 179 27.13 27.25 -16.62
C SER A 179 25.64 27.31 -16.27
N LEU A 180 25.06 28.52 -16.23
CA LEU A 180 23.63 28.73 -16.04
C LEU A 180 22.81 28.16 -17.21
N LEU A 181 23.24 28.38 -18.45
CA LEU A 181 22.57 27.85 -19.64
C LEU A 181 22.60 26.31 -19.67
N TYR A 182 23.72 25.68 -19.33
CA TYR A 182 23.81 24.22 -19.22
C TYR A 182 22.87 23.66 -18.14
N LEU A 183 22.81 24.32 -16.98
CA LEU A 183 21.92 23.92 -15.89
C LEU A 183 20.44 24.02 -16.30
N LEU A 184 20.06 25.12 -16.95
CA LEU A 184 18.70 25.31 -17.47
C LEU A 184 18.37 24.31 -18.58
N PHE A 185 19.32 24.02 -19.47
CA PHE A 185 19.14 23.03 -20.52
C PHE A 185 18.87 21.64 -19.94
N TRP A 186 19.76 21.12 -19.09
CA TRP A 186 19.58 19.79 -18.49
C TRP A 186 18.36 19.74 -17.57
N GLY A 187 18.08 20.81 -16.83
CA GLY A 187 16.86 20.92 -16.02
C GLY A 187 15.58 20.85 -16.86
N SER A 188 15.54 21.59 -17.98
CA SER A 188 14.40 21.55 -18.91
C SER A 188 14.24 20.18 -19.57
N MET A 189 15.35 19.51 -19.89
CA MET A 189 15.37 18.18 -20.47
C MET A 189 14.82 17.12 -19.50
N VAL A 190 15.22 17.18 -18.23
CA VAL A 190 14.68 16.31 -17.16
C VAL A 190 13.17 16.51 -17.03
N ILE A 191 12.70 17.75 -17.01
CA ILE A 191 11.25 18.06 -16.91
C ILE A 191 10.50 17.55 -18.14
N ALA A 192 11.00 17.83 -19.35
CA ALA A 192 10.34 17.44 -20.60
C ALA A 192 10.23 15.92 -20.75
N ILE A 193 11.31 15.17 -20.46
CA ILE A 193 11.31 13.71 -20.54
C ILE A 193 10.41 13.12 -19.46
N SER A 194 10.46 13.65 -18.23
CA SER A 194 9.58 13.18 -17.15
C SER A 194 8.11 13.37 -17.52
N LEU A 195 7.72 14.55 -18.04
CA LEU A 195 6.36 14.79 -18.52
C LEU A 195 5.96 13.85 -19.65
N ASN A 196 6.88 13.52 -20.55
CA ASN A 196 6.62 12.58 -21.63
C ASN A 196 6.38 11.15 -21.12
N ILE A 197 7.19 10.69 -20.16
CA ILE A 197 7.02 9.40 -19.48
C ILE A 197 5.68 9.36 -18.75
N PHE A 198 5.30 10.43 -18.03
CA PHE A 198 3.99 10.50 -17.37
C PHE A 198 2.82 10.46 -18.37
N ARG A 199 2.94 11.14 -19.52
CA ARG A 199 1.91 11.10 -20.58
C ARG A 199 1.76 9.72 -21.20
N HIS A 200 2.86 9.00 -21.40
CA HIS A 200 2.86 7.64 -21.97
C HIS A 200 2.99 6.56 -20.89
N GLY A 201 2.60 6.86 -19.64
CA GLY A 201 2.86 6.00 -18.48
C GLY A 201 2.38 4.56 -18.66
N VAL A 202 1.28 4.37 -19.38
CA VAL A 202 0.67 3.07 -19.68
C VAL A 202 1.61 2.13 -20.44
N GLU A 203 2.55 2.64 -21.24
CA GLU A 203 3.54 1.84 -21.99
C GLU A 203 4.66 1.30 -21.09
N PHE A 204 4.85 1.90 -19.91
CA PHE A 204 5.87 1.50 -18.95
C PHE A 204 5.34 0.53 -17.90
N VAL A 205 4.02 0.37 -17.81
CA VAL A 205 3.37 -0.54 -16.86
C VAL A 205 3.49 -1.98 -17.35
N ASP A 206 3.90 -2.88 -16.45
CA ASP A 206 3.88 -4.32 -16.68
C ASP A 206 2.45 -4.84 -16.55
N LYS A 207 1.82 -5.14 -17.68
CA LYS A 207 0.45 -5.66 -17.75
C LYS A 207 0.44 -7.20 -17.81
N PRO A 208 -0.59 -7.86 -17.24
CA PRO A 208 -0.75 -9.31 -17.38
C PRO A 208 -0.92 -9.69 -18.85
N ARG A 209 -0.38 -10.83 -19.26
CA ARG A 209 -0.28 -11.27 -20.65
C ARG A 209 -1.03 -12.58 -20.92
N LEU A 210 -1.29 -13.39 -19.90
CA LEU A 210 -1.90 -14.71 -20.07
C LEU A 210 -3.39 -14.68 -20.45
N THR A 211 -4.11 -13.64 -20.03
CA THR A 211 -5.56 -13.51 -20.15
C THR A 211 -6.02 -12.38 -21.07
N GLN A 212 -5.10 -11.78 -21.85
CA GLN A 212 -5.45 -10.80 -22.89
C GLN A 212 -6.12 -11.51 -24.08
N GLY A 213 -7.41 -11.80 -23.94
CA GLY A 213 -8.34 -12.16 -25.01
C GLY A 213 -9.34 -11.05 -25.27
#